data_AF-A0A2E3FK06-F1
#
_entry.id   AF-A0A2E3FK06-F1
#
_cell.length_a   1.000
_cell.length_b   1.000
_cell.length_c   1.000
_cell.angle_alpha   90.00
_cell.angle_beta   90.00
_cell.angle_gamma   90.00
#
_symmetry.space_group_name_H-M   'P 1'
#
loop_
_entity.id
_entity.type
_entity.pdbx_description
1 polymer ?
#
loop_
_entity_poly.entity_id
_entity_poly.type
_entity_poly.pdbx_seq_one_letter_code
_entity_poly.pdbx_strand_id
1 'polypeptide(L)'
;MARQQKSYFSNDKLVKDIETFRSALGAPALSNFFKVQMDLANIGPEPVDSFPVDLDSASSGVYQKEKMANDLSRWLTSCGLLDNGEKERYELLCNEAMLPGVSMSVVQEVGSRQGIRERFATQRQYTDIALSFFVSQDYKTLKLFQEWFNFMNPLYVTQEGIKHNQGYPGGYPNNDERFAFHRFRYPHDYKRDLSITKFERNLGATKTKTQKEDPVEFKPDAISYNFINAFPISIQDIPLNYAGGNLLQVTVEFAYDRYYIVNNQGTPAPAVPQKGLSQITNANNVSETTVDKAPN
;
A
#
# COMPACT_ATOMS: atom_id res chain seq x y z
N MET A 1 -8.53 -31.16 -63.96
CA MET A 1 -9.05 -30.05 -63.13
C MET A 1 -8.07 -29.80 -61.99
N ALA A 2 -7.24 -28.75 -62.07
CA ALA A 2 -6.30 -28.39 -61.02
C ALA A 2 -7.02 -27.54 -59.96
N ARG A 3 -7.10 -28.07 -58.73
CA ARG A 3 -7.72 -27.38 -57.59
C ARG A 3 -6.71 -26.36 -57.07
N GLN A 4 -6.92 -25.08 -57.40
CA GLN A 4 -6.13 -23.97 -56.87
C GLN A 4 -6.33 -23.92 -55.34
N GLN A 5 -5.34 -24.35 -54.56
CA GLN A 5 -5.29 -24.07 -53.13
C GLN A 5 -5.05 -22.56 -52.97
N LYS A 6 -6.10 -21.82 -52.60
CA LYS A 6 -5.95 -20.44 -52.15
C LYS A 6 -5.18 -20.47 -50.83
N SER A 7 -3.96 -19.93 -50.83
CA SER A 7 -3.20 -19.73 -49.59
C SER A 7 -4.00 -18.81 -48.67
N TYR A 8 -4.12 -19.18 -47.40
CA TYR A 8 -4.85 -18.40 -46.39
C TYR A 8 -4.13 -17.09 -46.01
N PHE A 9 -2.92 -16.88 -46.52
CA PHE A 9 -2.04 -15.74 -46.27
C PHE A 9 -2.10 -14.71 -47.41
N SER A 10 -3.30 -14.23 -47.73
CA SER A 10 -3.46 -13.05 -48.59
C SER A 10 -3.11 -11.79 -47.79
N ASN A 11 -2.21 -10.95 -48.31
CA ASN A 11 -1.71 -9.70 -47.70
C ASN A 11 -2.80 -8.79 -47.10
N ASP A 12 -4.01 -8.77 -47.65
CA ASP A 12 -5.11 -7.92 -47.16
C ASP A 12 -5.69 -8.33 -45.79
N LYS A 13 -5.52 -9.58 -45.34
CA LYS A 13 -5.98 -10.00 -44.01
C LYS A 13 -5.03 -9.54 -42.91
N LEU A 14 -3.73 -9.59 -43.17
CA LEU A 14 -2.68 -9.15 -42.24
C LEU A 14 -2.77 -7.64 -41.93
N VAL A 15 -3.09 -6.82 -42.93
CA VAL A 15 -3.27 -5.36 -42.77
C VAL A 15 -4.54 -5.03 -41.99
N LYS A 16 -5.64 -5.76 -42.22
CA LYS A 16 -6.85 -5.62 -41.40
C LYS A 16 -6.62 -6.05 -39.96
N ASP A 17 -5.82 -7.08 -39.73
CA ASP A 17 -5.50 -7.56 -38.39
C ASP A 17 -4.62 -6.56 -37.62
N ILE A 18 -3.67 -5.88 -38.29
CA ILE A 18 -2.81 -4.89 -37.61
C ILE A 18 -3.51 -3.58 -37.31
N GLU A 19 -4.40 -3.11 -38.20
CA GLU A 19 -5.24 -1.93 -37.93
C GLU A 19 -6.27 -2.22 -36.84
N THR A 20 -6.85 -3.43 -36.83
CA THR A 20 -7.77 -3.89 -35.78
C THR A 20 -7.04 -4.00 -34.44
N PHE A 21 -5.81 -4.54 -34.43
CA PHE A 21 -4.97 -4.57 -33.25
C PHE A 21 -4.66 -3.16 -32.74
N ARG A 22 -4.26 -2.23 -33.62
CA ARG A 22 -4.01 -0.84 -33.24
C ARG A 22 -5.24 -0.14 -32.68
N SER A 23 -6.40 -0.34 -33.29
CA SER A 23 -7.69 0.19 -32.81
C SER A 23 -8.08 -0.40 -31.45
N ALA A 24 -7.90 -1.71 -31.26
CA ALA A 24 -8.20 -2.41 -30.01
C ALA A 24 -7.22 -2.05 -28.88
N LEU A 25 -5.94 -1.86 -29.21
CA LEU A 25 -4.89 -1.49 -28.24
C LEU A 25 -5.01 -0.03 -27.81
N GLY A 26 -5.46 0.86 -28.71
CA GLY A 26 -5.48 2.30 -28.44
C GLY A 26 -4.08 2.83 -28.10
N ALA A 27 -3.98 3.68 -27.08
CA ALA A 27 -2.71 4.07 -26.49
C ALA A 27 -2.27 2.99 -25.48
N PRO A 28 -1.14 2.30 -25.68
CA PRO A 28 -0.69 1.27 -24.75
C PRO A 28 -0.28 1.88 -23.41
N ALA A 29 -0.66 1.21 -22.32
CA ALA A 29 -0.22 1.57 -20.97
C ALA A 29 1.29 1.32 -20.82
N LEU A 30 2.02 2.30 -20.28
CA LEU A 30 3.47 2.21 -20.11
C LEU A 30 3.84 1.80 -18.69
N SER A 31 4.80 0.89 -18.50
CA SER A 31 5.13 0.32 -17.18
C SER A 31 5.73 1.32 -16.18
N ASN A 32 6.33 2.41 -16.65
CA ASN A 32 7.15 3.32 -15.86
C ASN A 32 6.38 4.37 -15.04
N PHE A 33 5.08 4.57 -15.31
CA PHE A 33 4.29 5.63 -14.67
C PHE A 33 3.42 5.06 -13.56
N PHE A 34 3.94 5.09 -12.33
CA PHE A 34 3.21 4.70 -11.14
C PHE A 34 3.64 5.54 -9.94
N LYS A 35 2.82 5.53 -8.89
CA LYS A 35 3.09 6.16 -7.60
C LYS A 35 2.70 5.19 -6.51
N VAL A 36 3.56 5.04 -5.50
CA VAL A 36 3.25 4.29 -4.29
C VAL A 36 2.97 5.28 -3.16
N GLN A 37 1.93 5.03 -2.38
CA GLN A 37 1.61 5.81 -1.21
C GLN A 37 1.47 4.90 -0.01
N MET A 38 1.96 5.36 1.13
CA MET A 38 1.86 4.66 2.40
C MET A 38 1.05 5.52 3.35
N ASP A 39 0.12 4.91 4.09
CA ASP A 39 -0.67 5.60 5.10
C ASP A 39 0.15 5.85 6.37
N LEU A 40 1.11 6.76 6.26
CA LEU A 40 1.94 7.24 7.36
C LEU A 40 1.59 8.69 7.65
N ALA A 41 1.59 9.05 8.93
CA ALA A 41 1.27 10.40 9.40
C ALA A 41 2.42 10.98 10.24
N ASN A 42 2.70 12.27 10.08
CA ASN A 42 3.63 12.98 10.95
C ASN A 42 2.90 13.33 12.27
N ILE A 43 3.02 12.44 13.25
CA ILE A 43 2.39 12.59 14.56
C ILE A 43 3.44 12.22 15.61
N GLY A 44 3.75 13.12 16.54
CA GLY A 44 4.74 12.84 17.58
C GLY A 44 4.23 11.86 18.67
N PRO A 45 5.15 11.29 19.49
CA PRO A 45 4.76 10.50 20.65
C PRO A 45 4.04 11.35 21.69
N GLU A 46 3.01 10.78 22.31
CA GLU A 46 2.20 11.47 23.32
C GLU A 46 2.69 11.11 24.73
N PRO A 47 2.58 12.05 25.69
CA PRO A 47 2.82 11.76 27.09
C PRO A 47 1.74 10.81 27.63
N VAL A 48 2.14 9.68 28.21
CA VAL A 48 1.26 8.76 28.92
C VAL A 48 1.63 8.78 30.40
N ASP A 49 0.61 8.75 31.27
CA ASP A 49 0.81 8.67 32.70
C ASP A 49 1.31 7.25 33.07
N SER A 50 2.45 7.17 33.74
CA SER A 50 3.07 5.90 34.16
C SER A 50 3.02 5.75 35.69
N PHE A 51 2.83 4.52 36.16
CA PHE A 51 2.89 4.14 37.58
C PHE A 51 3.90 2.99 37.72
N PRO A 52 4.69 2.91 38.82
CA PRO A 52 4.76 3.81 39.98
C PRO A 52 5.61 5.07 39.73
N VAL A 53 5.29 6.15 40.45
CA VAL A 53 6.11 7.38 40.51
C VAL A 53 7.15 7.17 41.62
N ASP A 54 8.42 7.45 41.35
CA ASP A 54 9.47 7.35 42.38
C ASP A 54 9.11 8.20 43.60
N LEU A 55 9.15 7.63 44.80
CA LEU A 55 8.61 8.23 46.03
C LEU A 55 9.30 9.56 46.40
N ASP A 56 10.55 9.77 45.98
CA ASP A 56 11.29 11.04 46.15
C ASP A 56 10.80 12.16 45.20
N SER A 57 10.11 11.81 44.13
CA SER A 57 9.43 12.76 43.22
C SER A 57 7.95 12.96 43.58
N ALA A 58 7.42 12.18 44.53
CA ALA A 58 6.02 12.18 44.94
C ALA A 58 5.64 13.32 45.91
N SER A 59 6.58 14.19 46.32
CA SER A 59 6.29 15.34 47.20
C SER A 59 5.65 16.53 46.48
N SER A 60 5.38 16.41 45.18
CA SER A 60 4.55 17.32 44.40
C SER A 60 3.75 16.44 43.46
N GLY A 61 2.41 16.56 43.40
CA GLY A 61 1.52 15.68 42.62
C GLY A 61 1.74 15.69 41.11
N VAL A 62 2.92 15.28 40.67
CA VAL A 62 3.46 15.34 39.32
C VAL A 62 3.61 13.90 38.87
N TYR A 63 2.61 13.39 38.15
CA TYR A 63 2.77 12.17 37.37
C TYR A 63 3.91 12.40 36.38
N GLN A 64 4.96 11.55 36.42
CA GLN A 64 6.03 11.61 35.42
C GLN A 64 5.45 11.10 34.09
N LYS A 65 5.15 12.04 33.21
CA LYS A 65 4.62 11.79 31.87
C LYS A 65 5.75 11.34 30.95
N GLU A 66 5.77 10.06 30.63
CA GLU A 66 6.73 9.52 29.68
C GLU A 66 6.15 9.56 28.26
N LYS A 67 6.98 9.91 27.26
CA LYS A 67 6.55 9.91 25.86
C LYS A 67 6.49 8.47 25.36
N MET A 68 5.31 8.05 24.93
CA MET A 68 5.08 6.70 24.41
C MET A 68 4.66 6.75 22.93
N ALA A 69 5.38 5.99 22.11
CA ALA A 69 4.99 5.71 20.73
C ALA A 69 4.27 4.35 20.67
N ASN A 70 2.96 4.40 20.90
CA ASN A 70 2.09 3.22 20.80
C ASN A 70 1.67 2.90 19.36
N ASP A 71 1.82 3.87 18.46
CA ASP A 71 1.41 3.78 17.06
C ASP A 71 2.64 3.85 16.12
N LEU A 72 2.62 3.14 14.99
CA LEU A 72 3.75 3.12 14.05
C LEU A 72 4.12 4.53 13.57
N SER A 73 3.13 5.34 13.22
CA SER A 73 3.36 6.71 12.75
C SER A 73 4.09 7.55 13.80
N ARG A 74 3.74 7.35 15.08
CA ARG A 74 4.42 7.99 16.22
C ARG A 74 5.83 7.51 16.41
N TRP A 75 6.06 6.20 16.25
CA TRP A 75 7.39 5.61 16.32
C TRP A 75 8.31 6.17 15.23
N LEU A 76 7.87 6.12 13.98
CA LEU A 76 8.65 6.61 12.84
C LEU A 76 8.90 8.12 12.93
N THR A 77 7.94 8.90 13.43
CA THR A 77 8.14 10.32 13.71
C THR A 77 9.19 10.54 14.80
N SER A 78 9.16 9.76 15.90
CA SER A 78 10.20 9.85 16.94
C SER A 78 11.60 9.45 16.46
N CYS A 79 11.69 8.57 15.46
CA CYS A 79 12.95 8.26 14.77
C CYS A 79 13.44 9.39 13.83
N GLY A 80 12.68 10.47 13.64
CA GLY A 80 13.03 11.54 12.69
C GLY A 80 12.85 11.14 11.22
N LEU A 81 11.97 10.16 10.96
CA LEU A 81 11.75 9.61 9.62
C LEU A 81 10.54 10.22 8.92
N LEU A 82 9.62 10.84 9.65
CA LEU A 82 8.37 11.42 9.13
C LEU A 82 8.29 12.93 9.35
N ASP A 83 9.43 13.63 9.28
CA ASP A 83 9.45 15.10 9.29
C ASP A 83 8.69 15.67 8.07
N ASN A 84 8.39 16.96 8.09
CA ASN A 84 7.60 17.64 7.06
C ASN A 84 8.17 17.38 5.65
N GLY A 85 7.39 16.73 4.78
CA GLY A 85 7.73 16.45 3.38
C GLY A 85 8.46 15.13 3.12
N GLU A 86 8.88 14.40 4.16
CA GLU A 86 9.57 13.11 3.99
C GLU A 86 8.63 12.00 3.49
N LYS A 87 7.33 12.10 3.83
CA LYS A 87 6.31 11.17 3.33
C LYS A 87 6.31 11.16 1.79
N GLU A 88 6.13 12.32 1.18
CA GLU A 88 6.08 12.50 -0.27
C GLU A 88 7.40 12.05 -0.91
N ARG A 89 8.51 12.22 -0.21
CA ARG A 89 9.82 11.74 -0.67
C ARG A 89 9.85 10.22 -0.76
N TYR A 90 9.39 9.47 0.25
CA TYR A 90 9.34 8.00 0.15
C TYR A 90 8.43 7.51 -0.97
N GLU A 91 7.32 8.21 -1.23
CA GLU A 91 6.42 7.93 -2.35
C GLU A 91 7.11 8.04 -3.72
N LEU A 92 8.08 8.96 -3.84
CA LEU A 92 8.84 9.21 -5.07
C LEU A 92 10.07 8.30 -5.23
N LEU A 93 10.61 7.76 -4.13
CA LEU A 93 11.82 6.93 -4.16
C LEU A 93 11.55 5.48 -4.59
N CYS A 94 10.29 5.05 -4.68
CA CYS A 94 9.92 3.73 -5.18
C CYS A 94 10.27 3.61 -6.67
N ASN A 95 11.18 2.70 -7.02
CA ASN A 95 11.67 2.53 -8.39
C ASN A 95 10.99 1.37 -9.12
N GLU A 96 10.64 0.31 -8.40
CA GLU A 96 9.97 -0.87 -8.94
C GLU A 96 8.87 -1.32 -7.98
N ALA A 97 7.72 -1.66 -8.53
CA ALA A 97 6.61 -2.22 -7.79
C ALA A 97 5.98 -3.35 -8.59
N MET A 98 5.68 -4.45 -7.92
CA MET A 98 4.93 -5.56 -8.53
C MET A 98 3.47 -5.48 -8.09
N LEU A 99 2.56 -5.35 -9.05
CA LEU A 99 1.13 -5.50 -8.78
C LEU A 99 0.84 -6.97 -8.46
N PRO A 100 0.07 -7.27 -7.40
CA PRO A 100 -0.14 -8.65 -6.98
C PRO A 100 -1.06 -9.39 -7.93
N GLY A 101 -0.75 -10.68 -8.08
CA GLY A 101 -1.64 -11.62 -8.72
C GLY A 101 -2.80 -12.01 -7.80
N VAL A 102 -3.73 -12.78 -8.35
CA VAL A 102 -4.79 -13.44 -7.59
C VAL A 102 -4.87 -14.89 -8.04
N SER A 103 -4.88 -15.79 -7.08
CA SER A 103 -5.21 -17.19 -7.30
C SER A 103 -6.41 -17.59 -6.46
N MET A 104 -7.18 -18.57 -6.92
CA MET A 104 -8.24 -19.18 -6.14
C MET A 104 -7.79 -20.57 -5.70
N SER A 105 -7.98 -20.89 -4.42
CA SER A 105 -7.92 -22.26 -3.93
C SER A 105 -9.13 -23.03 -4.44
N VAL A 106 -8.92 -24.29 -4.81
CA VAL A 106 -9.93 -25.12 -5.48
C VAL A 106 -10.03 -26.46 -4.76
N VAL A 107 -11.26 -26.85 -4.42
CA VAL A 107 -11.58 -28.20 -3.97
C VAL A 107 -12.10 -29.00 -5.16
N GLN A 108 -11.58 -30.21 -5.32
CA GLN A 108 -11.99 -31.13 -6.38
C GLN A 108 -12.95 -32.17 -5.83
N GLU A 109 -14.13 -32.28 -6.44
CA GLU A 109 -15.12 -33.28 -6.10
C GLU A 109 -15.14 -34.38 -7.17
N VAL A 110 -15.12 -35.63 -6.72
CA VAL A 110 -15.12 -36.82 -7.58
C VAL A 110 -16.25 -37.73 -7.14
N GLY A 111 -17.10 -38.16 -8.07
CA GLY A 111 -18.18 -39.12 -7.81
C GLY A 111 -19.60 -38.54 -7.91
N SER A 112 -19.76 -37.21 -7.91
CA SER A 112 -21.08 -36.56 -8.03
C SER A 112 -21.64 -36.60 -9.46
N ARG A 113 -20.76 -36.63 -10.47
CA ARG A 113 -21.13 -36.93 -11.86
C ARG A 113 -20.25 -38.05 -12.40
N GLN A 114 -20.87 -39.01 -13.08
CA GLN A 114 -20.14 -40.12 -13.68
C GLN A 114 -19.16 -39.62 -14.75
N GLY A 115 -17.89 -40.00 -14.63
CA GLY A 115 -16.86 -39.69 -15.62
C GLY A 115 -16.33 -38.25 -15.63
N ILE A 116 -16.79 -37.38 -14.72
CA ILE A 116 -16.36 -35.97 -14.65
C ILE A 116 -15.79 -35.68 -13.26
N ARG A 117 -14.68 -34.92 -13.21
CA ARG A 117 -14.11 -34.35 -11.98
C ARG A 117 -14.48 -32.88 -11.95
N GLU A 118 -15.30 -32.48 -10.98
CA GLU A 118 -15.70 -31.08 -10.81
C GLU A 118 -14.73 -30.35 -9.88
N ARG A 119 -14.58 -29.05 -10.11
CA ARG A 119 -13.65 -28.19 -9.36
C ARG A 119 -14.39 -26.95 -8.91
N PHE A 120 -14.42 -26.73 -7.59
CA PHE A 120 -15.10 -25.60 -6.96
C PHE A 120 -14.08 -24.68 -6.28
N ALA A 121 -14.13 -23.39 -6.59
CA ALA A 121 -13.29 -22.40 -5.91
C ALA A 121 -13.79 -22.19 -4.47
N THR A 122 -12.88 -22.21 -3.49
CA THR A 122 -13.22 -22.12 -2.05
C THR A 122 -12.76 -20.83 -1.40
N GLN A 123 -11.54 -20.38 -1.67
CA GLN A 123 -10.99 -19.16 -1.09
C GLN A 123 -10.10 -18.43 -2.08
N ARG A 124 -10.10 -17.09 -2.00
CA ARG A 124 -9.19 -16.24 -2.75
C ARG A 124 -7.87 -16.13 -1.99
N GLN A 125 -6.77 -16.43 -2.66
CA GLN A 125 -5.42 -16.30 -2.14
C GLN A 125 -4.77 -15.04 -2.73
N TYR A 126 -4.26 -14.21 -1.83
CA TYR A 126 -3.51 -13.01 -2.15
C TYR A 126 -2.02 -13.33 -2.08
N THR A 127 -1.26 -12.90 -3.08
CA THR A 127 0.21 -13.04 -3.10
C THR A 127 0.83 -11.78 -2.51
N ASP A 128 1.95 -11.93 -1.82
CA ASP A 128 2.71 -10.79 -1.31
C ASP A 128 3.19 -9.86 -2.44
N ILE A 129 3.43 -8.60 -2.13
CA ILE A 129 3.96 -7.61 -3.06
C ILE A 129 5.41 -7.28 -2.74
N ALA A 130 6.21 -7.04 -3.77
CA ALA A 130 7.58 -6.56 -3.63
C ALA A 130 7.66 -5.10 -4.13
N LEU A 131 8.27 -4.24 -3.31
CA LEU A 131 8.53 -2.85 -3.58
C LEU A 131 10.03 -2.58 -3.45
N SER A 132 10.64 -2.05 -4.50
CA SER A 132 12.04 -1.61 -4.47
C SER A 132 12.09 -0.09 -4.37
N PHE A 133 12.94 0.41 -3.48
CA PHE A 133 13.15 1.83 -3.27
C PHE A 133 14.62 2.19 -3.44
N PHE A 134 14.88 3.38 -3.98
CA PHE A 134 16.20 3.98 -3.94
C PHE A 134 16.56 4.40 -2.52
N VAL A 135 17.80 4.11 -2.14
CA VAL A 135 18.38 4.53 -0.87
C VAL A 135 19.14 5.84 -1.09
N SER A 136 18.67 6.90 -0.46
CA SER A 136 19.35 8.20 -0.44
C SER A 136 20.50 8.23 0.55
N GLN A 137 21.37 9.24 0.44
CA GLN A 137 22.58 9.42 1.27
C GLN A 137 22.30 9.47 2.78
N ASP A 138 21.11 9.90 3.19
CA ASP A 138 20.69 9.96 4.59
C ASP A 138 20.18 8.61 5.13
N TYR A 139 20.13 7.57 4.29
CA TYR A 139 19.67 6.22 4.61
C TYR A 139 18.27 6.16 5.23
N LYS A 140 17.48 7.23 5.10
CA LYS A 140 16.15 7.33 5.72
C LYS A 140 15.19 6.27 5.21
N THR A 141 15.22 5.96 3.90
CA THR A 141 14.42 4.88 3.31
C THR A 141 14.73 3.52 3.93
N LEU A 142 16.01 3.22 4.13
CA LEU A 142 16.45 1.97 4.75
C LEU A 142 16.01 1.92 6.22
N LYS A 143 16.24 3.01 6.96
CA LYS A 143 15.82 3.15 8.35
C LYS A 143 14.31 3.05 8.52
N LEU A 144 13.51 3.58 7.59
CA LEU A 144 12.04 3.50 7.61
C LEU A 144 11.56 2.05 7.74
N PHE A 145 12.07 1.16 6.88
CA PHE A 145 11.64 -0.23 6.90
C PHE A 145 12.25 -0.99 8.08
N GLN A 146 13.51 -0.75 8.42
CA GLN A 146 14.13 -1.36 9.62
C GLN A 146 13.40 -0.98 10.91
N GLU A 147 13.03 0.29 11.05
CA GLU A 147 12.27 0.78 12.20
C GLU A 147 10.82 0.28 12.21
N TRP A 148 10.23 -0.01 11.05
CA TRP A 148 8.96 -0.70 10.97
C TRP A 148 9.08 -2.12 11.57
N PHE A 149 10.12 -2.88 11.23
CA PHE A 149 10.40 -4.18 11.86
C PHE A 149 10.66 -4.08 13.36
N ASN A 150 11.49 -3.12 13.78
CA ASN A 150 11.77 -2.88 15.20
C ASN A 150 10.49 -2.52 15.96
N PHE A 151 9.56 -1.79 15.33
CA PHE A 151 8.26 -1.50 15.92
C PHE A 151 7.35 -2.73 16.00
N MET A 152 7.30 -3.56 14.95
CA MET A 152 6.52 -4.81 14.94
C MET A 152 7.00 -5.79 16.00
N ASN A 153 8.31 -5.92 16.14
CA ASN A 153 8.96 -6.87 17.03
C ASN A 153 10.09 -6.19 17.84
N PRO A 154 9.73 -5.35 18.82
CA PRO A 154 10.71 -4.64 19.63
C PRO A 154 11.59 -5.62 20.39
N LEU A 155 12.86 -5.24 20.51
CA LEU A 155 13.80 -5.89 21.41
C LEU A 155 13.51 -5.42 22.85
N TYR A 156 13.26 -6.38 23.72
CA TYR A 156 13.22 -6.18 25.15
C TYR A 156 14.64 -6.41 25.66
N VAL A 157 15.22 -5.38 26.25
CA VAL A 157 16.55 -5.35 26.84
C VAL A 157 16.41 -5.28 28.36
N THR A 158 17.52 -5.41 29.07
CA THR A 158 17.64 -5.51 30.54
C THR A 158 17.08 -6.81 31.13
N GLN A 159 17.56 -7.14 32.34
CA GLN A 159 17.07 -8.29 33.10
C GLN A 159 15.57 -8.16 33.46
N GLU A 160 15.06 -6.93 33.50
CA GLU A 160 13.65 -6.61 33.79
C GLU A 160 12.77 -6.73 32.54
N GLY A 161 13.37 -6.89 31.35
CA GLY A 161 12.64 -6.97 30.08
C GLY A 161 11.92 -5.66 29.80
N ILE A 162 12.69 -4.57 29.73
CA ILE A 162 12.20 -3.24 29.36
C ILE A 162 12.45 -3.04 27.86
N LYS A 163 11.49 -2.44 27.17
CA LYS A 163 11.66 -2.04 25.77
C LYS A 163 11.84 -0.53 25.67
N HIS A 164 12.35 -0.06 24.54
CA HIS A 164 12.29 1.36 24.23
C HIS A 164 10.83 1.80 24.03
N ASN A 165 10.49 2.91 24.68
CA ASN A 165 9.15 3.50 24.69
C ASN A 165 8.87 4.35 23.45
N GLN A 166 9.93 4.77 22.74
CA GLN A 166 9.87 5.49 21.49
C GLN A 166 11.06 5.18 20.59
N GLY A 167 10.96 5.65 19.35
CA GLY A 167 12.03 5.67 18.36
C GLY A 167 13.12 6.67 18.68
N TYR A 168 14.36 6.39 18.25
CA TYR A 168 15.48 7.33 18.38
C TYR A 168 16.23 7.48 17.04
N PRO A 169 16.50 8.70 16.56
CA PRO A 169 17.18 8.91 15.27
C PRO A 169 18.60 8.32 15.19
N GLY A 170 19.27 8.25 16.35
CA GLY A 170 20.61 7.67 16.51
C GLY A 170 20.63 6.14 16.59
N GLY A 171 19.47 5.47 16.56
CA GLY A 171 19.36 4.03 16.78
C GLY A 171 19.54 3.63 18.24
N TYR A 172 19.91 2.36 18.45
CA TYR A 172 19.89 1.68 19.75
C TYR A 172 21.27 1.11 20.10
N PRO A 173 22.17 1.90 20.71
CA PRO A 173 23.58 1.52 20.92
C PRO A 173 23.81 0.43 21.98
N ASN A 174 22.79 0.04 22.77
CA ASN A 174 22.91 -0.94 23.86
C ASN A 174 22.07 -2.21 23.60
N ASN A 175 21.82 -2.56 22.34
CA ASN A 175 21.04 -3.76 21.97
C ASN A 175 21.88 -5.06 21.94
N ASP A 176 23.08 -5.07 22.50
CA ASP A 176 24.00 -6.21 22.55
C ASP A 176 23.83 -7.09 23.82
N GLU A 177 22.80 -6.82 24.61
CA GLU A 177 22.57 -7.50 25.88
C GLU A 177 22.24 -8.99 25.73
N ARG A 178 22.79 -9.82 26.63
CA ARG A 178 22.65 -11.28 26.60
C ARG A 178 21.25 -11.80 26.91
N PHE A 179 20.45 -11.03 27.64
CA PHE A 179 19.09 -11.40 28.05
C PHE A 179 18.02 -10.87 27.09
N ALA A 180 18.43 -10.30 25.95
CA ALA A 180 17.52 -9.66 25.04
C ALA A 180 16.59 -10.68 24.36
N PHE A 181 15.31 -10.35 24.30
CA PHE A 181 14.31 -11.18 23.64
C PHE A 181 13.29 -10.33 22.86
N HIS A 182 12.60 -10.98 21.94
CA HIS A 182 11.65 -10.37 21.04
C HIS A 182 10.21 -10.68 21.46
N ARG A 183 9.32 -9.70 21.39
CA ARG A 183 7.86 -9.91 21.49
C ARG A 183 7.14 -9.05 20.47
N PHE A 184 6.20 -9.65 19.76
CA PHE A 184 5.40 -8.94 18.77
C PHE A 184 4.39 -7.98 19.41
N ARG A 185 4.19 -6.83 18.75
CA ARG A 185 3.05 -5.93 19.01
C ARG A 185 1.77 -6.47 18.40
N TYR A 186 0.64 -5.84 18.72
CA TYR A 186 -0.64 -6.23 18.12
C TYR A 186 -0.70 -5.79 16.65
N PRO A 187 -1.32 -6.60 15.76
CA PRO A 187 -1.46 -6.27 14.35
C PRO A 187 -2.06 -4.89 14.06
N HIS A 188 -2.98 -4.42 14.89
CA HIS A 188 -3.60 -3.11 14.74
C HIS A 188 -2.57 -1.97 14.81
N ASP A 189 -1.53 -2.10 15.64
CA ASP A 189 -0.60 -1.01 15.93
C ASP A 189 0.36 -0.75 14.76
N TYR A 190 0.75 -1.80 14.03
CA TYR A 190 1.81 -1.76 13.02
C TYR A 190 1.34 -1.95 11.57
N LYS A 191 0.14 -2.46 11.34
CA LYS A 191 -0.41 -2.63 9.99
C LYS A 191 -0.86 -1.27 9.44
N ARG A 192 -0.58 -1.02 8.17
CA ARG A 192 -0.96 0.22 7.46
C ARG A 192 -1.51 -0.06 6.09
N ASP A 193 -2.32 0.86 5.61
CA ASP A 193 -2.84 0.79 4.25
C ASP A 193 -1.80 1.34 3.27
N LEU A 194 -1.69 0.69 2.11
CA LEU A 194 -0.79 1.09 1.03
C LEU A 194 -1.62 1.28 -0.24
N SER A 195 -1.23 2.21 -1.09
CA SER A 195 -1.83 2.34 -2.41
C SER A 195 -0.77 2.39 -3.51
N ILE A 196 -1.00 1.63 -4.57
CA ILE A 196 -0.19 1.69 -5.79
C ILE A 196 -1.09 2.21 -6.89
N THR A 197 -0.82 3.43 -7.34
CA THR A 197 -1.57 4.09 -8.40
C THR A 197 -0.78 4.07 -9.69
N LYS A 198 -1.30 3.37 -10.68
CA LYS A 198 -0.80 3.40 -12.05
C LYS A 198 -1.51 4.52 -12.81
N PHE A 199 -0.74 5.33 -13.52
CA PHE A 199 -1.26 6.41 -14.36
C PHE A 199 -0.51 6.49 -15.69
N GLU A 200 -1.03 7.23 -16.65
CA GLU A 200 -0.37 7.45 -17.94
C GLU A 200 0.21 8.87 -18.06
N ARG A 201 1.06 9.09 -19.08
CA ARG A 201 1.77 10.37 -19.31
C ARG A 201 0.85 11.60 -19.32
N ASN A 202 -0.42 11.42 -19.64
CA ASN A 202 -1.42 12.47 -19.71
C ASN A 202 -1.96 12.90 -18.32
N LEU A 203 -1.42 12.36 -17.22
CA LEU A 203 -1.74 12.79 -15.87
C LEU A 203 -1.42 14.28 -15.68
N GLY A 204 -2.45 15.12 -15.52
CA GLY A 204 -2.29 16.57 -15.36
C GLY A 204 -2.20 17.36 -16.66
N ALA A 205 -2.47 16.75 -17.82
CA ALA A 205 -2.65 17.48 -19.08
C ALA A 205 -3.98 18.26 -19.07
N THR A 206 -4.05 19.34 -18.29
CA THR A 206 -5.09 20.34 -18.43
C THR A 206 -4.98 20.89 -19.84
N LYS A 207 -5.94 20.58 -20.72
CA LYS A 207 -6.00 21.23 -22.02
C LYS A 207 -6.06 22.73 -21.78
N THR A 208 -5.00 23.45 -22.16
CA THR A 208 -5.04 24.91 -22.25
C THR A 208 -6.23 25.26 -23.11
N LYS A 209 -7.16 26.02 -22.53
CA LYS A 209 -8.47 26.40 -23.07
C LYS A 209 -8.34 27.01 -24.47
N THR A 210 -8.40 26.20 -25.51
CA THR A 210 -8.49 26.71 -26.88
C THR A 210 -9.37 25.79 -27.73
N GLN A 211 -10.62 25.60 -27.31
CA GLN A 211 -11.76 25.49 -28.22
C GLN A 211 -13.06 25.50 -27.41
N LYS A 212 -14.01 26.33 -27.87
CA LYS A 212 -15.36 26.51 -27.34
C LYS A 212 -16.21 25.29 -27.70
N GLU A 213 -16.02 24.16 -27.04
CA GLU A 213 -17.00 23.07 -26.98
C GLU A 213 -16.92 22.52 -25.55
N ASP A 214 -18.07 22.07 -25.01
CA ASP A 214 -18.28 21.77 -23.59
C ASP A 214 -17.05 21.13 -22.92
N PRO A 215 -16.58 21.64 -21.76
CA PRO A 215 -15.38 21.11 -21.13
C PRO A 215 -15.69 19.72 -20.56
N VAL A 216 -15.61 18.69 -21.40
CA VAL A 216 -15.42 17.32 -20.93
C VAL A 216 -14.08 17.34 -20.21
N GLU A 217 -14.15 17.42 -18.89
CA GLU A 217 -13.00 17.38 -18.00
C GLU A 217 -12.18 16.14 -18.39
N PHE A 218 -11.04 16.35 -19.03
CA PHE A 218 -10.15 15.27 -19.39
C PHE A 218 -9.54 14.76 -18.08
N LYS A 219 -10.17 13.73 -17.52
CA LYS A 219 -9.61 13.00 -16.40
C LYS A 219 -8.71 11.91 -17.01
N PRO A 220 -7.39 11.93 -16.77
CA PRO A 220 -6.49 10.88 -17.24
C PRO A 220 -6.89 9.54 -16.64
N ASP A 221 -6.71 8.41 -17.33
CA ASP A 221 -7.01 7.09 -16.75
C ASP A 221 -5.95 6.72 -15.71
N ALA A 222 -6.42 6.44 -14.48
CA ALA A 222 -5.59 5.91 -13.41
C ALA A 222 -6.33 4.81 -12.66
N ILE A 223 -5.57 3.78 -12.32
CA ILE A 223 -6.03 2.62 -11.55
C ILE A 223 -5.21 2.53 -10.27
N SER A 224 -5.91 2.58 -9.14
CA SER A 224 -5.32 2.52 -7.80
C SER A 224 -5.63 1.18 -7.16
N TYR A 225 -4.58 0.43 -6.85
CA TYR A 225 -4.64 -0.78 -6.03
C TYR A 225 -4.43 -0.37 -4.57
N ASN A 226 -5.49 -0.49 -3.76
CA ASN A 226 -5.44 -0.17 -2.34
C ASN A 226 -5.33 -1.47 -1.53
N PHE A 227 -4.21 -1.63 -0.84
CA PHE A 227 -3.88 -2.73 0.05
C PHE A 227 -4.29 -2.37 1.46
N ILE A 228 -5.08 -3.24 2.08
CA ILE A 228 -5.54 -3.05 3.45
C ILE A 228 -4.65 -3.86 4.38
N ASN A 229 -4.30 -3.27 5.52
CA ASN A 229 -3.61 -3.97 6.60
C ASN A 229 -2.25 -4.56 6.17
N ALA A 230 -1.49 -3.81 5.39
CA ALA A 230 -0.18 -4.22 4.91
C ALA A 230 0.92 -4.00 5.96
N PHE A 231 1.93 -4.86 5.93
CA PHE A 231 3.12 -4.76 6.77
C PHE A 231 4.29 -5.49 6.09
N PRO A 232 5.53 -5.05 6.32
CA PRO A 232 6.68 -5.68 5.67
C PRO A 232 6.95 -7.05 6.31
N ILE A 233 7.33 -8.03 5.49
CA ILE A 233 7.64 -9.41 5.92
C ILE A 233 9.11 -9.76 5.71
N SER A 234 9.77 -9.13 4.75
CA SER A 234 11.21 -9.26 4.54
C SER A 234 11.80 -7.95 3.99
N ILE A 235 13.07 -7.70 4.34
CA ILE A 235 13.93 -6.72 3.66
C ILE A 235 15.05 -7.55 3.04
N GLN A 236 15.22 -7.45 1.72
CA GLN A 236 16.24 -8.20 0.99
C GLN A 236 17.64 -7.67 1.34
N ASP A 237 18.63 -8.57 1.32
CA ASP A 237 20.03 -8.23 1.59
C ASP A 237 20.55 -7.22 0.55
N ILE A 238 21.17 -6.14 1.04
CA ILE A 238 21.72 -5.09 0.18
C ILE A 238 23.23 -5.33 -0.01
N PRO A 239 23.70 -5.68 -1.21
CA PRO A 239 25.12 -5.91 -1.44
C PRO A 239 25.90 -4.58 -1.43
N LEU A 240 26.89 -4.48 -0.53
CA LEU A 240 27.83 -3.36 -0.48
C LEU A 240 29.14 -3.78 -1.16
N ASN A 241 29.55 -3.05 -2.20
CA ASN A 241 30.81 -3.29 -2.89
C ASN A 241 31.53 -1.96 -3.19
N TYR A 242 32.85 -2.03 -3.33
CA TYR A 242 33.67 -0.88 -3.75
C TYR A 242 33.78 -0.78 -5.28
N ALA A 243 33.12 -1.65 -6.04
CA ALA A 243 33.33 -1.83 -7.47
C ALA A 243 32.17 -1.26 -8.28
N GLY A 244 32.41 -0.19 -9.04
CA GLY A 244 31.39 0.47 -9.87
C GLY A 244 30.33 1.22 -9.06
N GLY A 245 30.00 2.45 -9.46
CA GLY A 245 28.98 3.26 -8.77
C GLY A 245 27.58 2.97 -9.30
N ASN A 246 26.85 2.03 -8.67
CA ASN A 246 25.42 1.85 -8.89
C ASN A 246 24.62 2.55 -7.78
N LEU A 247 23.39 3.00 -8.09
CA LEU A 247 22.47 3.48 -7.05
C LEU A 247 22.08 2.31 -6.15
N LEU A 248 22.16 2.55 -4.84
CA LEU A 248 21.77 1.58 -3.84
C LEU A 248 20.23 1.45 -3.81
N GLN A 249 19.74 0.22 -3.81
CA GLN A 249 18.32 -0.10 -3.77
C GLN A 249 18.02 -1.02 -2.59
N VAL A 250 16.84 -0.85 -2.00
CA VAL A 250 16.29 -1.73 -0.96
C VAL A 250 14.99 -2.31 -1.47
N THR A 251 14.90 -3.64 -1.51
CA THR A 251 13.66 -4.35 -1.87
C THR A 251 13.00 -4.86 -0.59
N VAL A 252 11.73 -4.53 -0.43
CA VAL A 252 10.92 -4.90 0.74
C VAL A 252 9.69 -5.65 0.25
N GLU A 253 9.45 -6.81 0.85
CA GLU A 253 8.23 -7.59 0.60
C GLU A 253 7.20 -7.24 1.65
N PHE A 254 5.95 -7.04 1.21
CA PHE A 254 4.82 -6.75 2.07
C PHE A 254 3.77 -7.85 1.95
N ALA A 255 3.31 -8.32 3.11
CA ALA A 255 2.06 -9.05 3.22
C ALA A 255 0.92 -8.08 3.50
N TYR A 256 -0.28 -8.44 3.09
CA TYR A 256 -1.50 -7.66 3.29
C TYR A 256 -2.72 -8.59 3.36
N ASP A 257 -3.81 -8.12 3.96
CA ASP A 257 -4.97 -8.98 4.18
C ASP A 257 -5.84 -9.10 2.91
N ARG A 258 -6.06 -7.98 2.22
CA ARG A 258 -6.82 -7.91 0.96
C ARG A 258 -6.50 -6.62 0.20
N TYR A 259 -6.86 -6.59 -1.08
CA TYR A 259 -6.81 -5.37 -1.87
C TYR A 259 -8.12 -5.11 -2.62
N TYR A 260 -8.38 -3.85 -2.92
CA TYR A 260 -9.46 -3.43 -3.80
C TYR A 260 -8.94 -2.42 -4.82
N ILE A 261 -9.62 -2.37 -5.96
CA ILE A 261 -9.23 -1.52 -7.08
C ILE A 261 -10.19 -0.33 -7.14
N VAL A 262 -9.64 0.86 -7.27
CA VAL A 262 -10.40 2.09 -7.52
C VAL A 262 -9.92 2.66 -8.84
N ASN A 263 -10.85 2.90 -9.75
CA ASN A 263 -10.59 3.64 -10.97
C ASN A 263 -11.01 5.09 -10.75
N ASN A 264 -10.24 6.01 -11.31
CA ASN A 264 -10.61 7.42 -11.27
C ASN A 264 -11.66 7.81 -12.34
N GLN A 265 -11.90 6.93 -13.33
CA GLN A 265 -13.01 7.02 -14.26
C GLN A 265 -14.15 6.09 -13.85
N GLY A 266 -15.37 6.62 -13.95
CA GLY A 266 -16.61 5.87 -13.75
C GLY A 266 -17.39 6.35 -12.54
N THR A 267 -18.68 6.01 -12.52
CA THR A 267 -19.54 6.25 -11.36
C THR A 267 -19.06 5.33 -10.23
N PRO A 268 -18.74 5.87 -9.03
CA PRO A 268 -18.37 5.03 -7.90
C PRO A 268 -19.52 4.06 -7.59
N ALA A 269 -19.18 2.86 -7.14
CA ALA A 269 -20.20 1.97 -6.60
C ALA A 269 -20.94 2.69 -5.45
N PRO A 270 -22.26 2.52 -5.30
CA PRO A 270 -22.97 3.06 -4.15
C PRO A 270 -22.30 2.55 -2.87
N ALA A 271 -22.28 3.39 -1.83
CA ALA A 271 -21.75 3.01 -0.53
C ALA A 271 -22.39 1.68 -0.10
N VAL A 272 -21.57 0.77 0.47
CA VAL A 272 -22.08 -0.50 1.00
C VAL A 272 -23.27 -0.18 1.90
N PRO A 273 -24.43 -0.84 1.72
CA PRO A 273 -25.59 -0.57 2.55
C PRO A 273 -25.20 -0.84 4.00
N GLN A 274 -25.12 0.22 4.81
CA GLN A 274 -25.00 0.09 6.25
C GLN A 274 -26.26 -0.62 6.72
N LYS A 275 -26.09 -1.73 7.43
CA LYS A 275 -27.20 -2.51 8.00
C LYS A 275 -28.15 -1.57 8.75
N GLY A 276 -29.35 -1.35 8.20
CA GLY A 276 -30.39 -0.48 8.78
C GLY A 276 -30.69 0.82 8.03
N LEU A 277 -29.95 1.17 6.96
CA LEU A 277 -30.27 2.31 6.11
C LEU A 277 -30.87 1.84 4.78
N SER A 278 -32.19 2.00 4.63
CA SER A 278 -32.88 1.80 3.36
C SER A 278 -32.58 2.99 2.44
N GLN A 279 -31.77 2.78 1.40
CA GLN A 279 -31.62 3.77 0.33
C GLN A 279 -32.81 3.63 -0.64
N ILE A 280 -33.68 4.65 -0.69
CA ILE A 280 -34.70 4.76 -1.74
C ILE A 280 -34.00 5.34 -2.97
N THR A 281 -33.67 4.49 -3.95
CA THR A 281 -33.14 4.97 -5.24
C THR A 281 -34.30 5.27 -6.18
N ASN A 282 -34.56 6.55 -6.43
CA ASN A 282 -35.42 6.97 -7.55
C ASN A 282 -34.62 6.97 -8.86
N ALA A 283 -35.24 6.56 -9.96
CA ALA A 283 -34.62 6.22 -11.24
C ALA A 283 -33.89 7.37 -11.98
N ASN A 284 -33.82 8.58 -11.42
CA ASN A 284 -33.09 9.70 -11.99
C ASN A 284 -32.04 10.18 -10.99
N ASN A 285 -30.78 9.96 -11.33
CA ASN A 285 -29.60 10.24 -10.53
C ASN A 285 -29.51 11.73 -10.10
N VAL A 286 -29.99 12.06 -8.91
CA VAL A 286 -29.48 13.16 -8.08
C VAL A 286 -29.64 12.72 -6.61
N SER A 287 -28.53 12.37 -5.97
CA SER A 287 -28.50 12.07 -4.54
C SER A 287 -28.47 13.37 -3.74
N GLU A 288 -29.65 13.87 -3.35
CA GLU A 288 -29.77 14.89 -2.31
C GLU A 288 -29.85 14.22 -0.94
N THR A 289 -28.91 14.56 -0.05
CA THR A 289 -28.95 14.13 1.35
C THR A 289 -29.84 15.10 2.12
N THR A 290 -31.11 14.75 2.34
CA THR A 290 -31.97 15.49 3.28
C THR A 290 -31.76 14.95 4.68
N VAL A 291 -31.13 15.75 5.55
CA VAL A 291 -31.08 15.48 6.99
C VAL A 291 -32.38 15.98 7.61
N ASP A 292 -33.30 15.08 7.92
CA ASP A 292 -34.47 15.42 8.74
C ASP A 292 -34.00 15.71 10.18
N LYS A 293 -34.06 16.98 10.57
CA LYS A 293 -34.06 17.38 11.97
C LYS A 293 -35.34 16.83 12.61
N ALA A 294 -35.18 15.95 13.59
CA ALA A 294 -36.30 15.53 14.43
C ALA A 294 -36.89 16.76 15.16
N PRO A 295 -38.23 16.91 15.21
CA PRO A 295 -38.86 17.87 16.10
C PRO A 295 -38.93 17.30 17.53
N ASN A 296 -38.40 18.12 18.46
CA ASN A 296 -38.40 18.04 19.92
C ASN A 296 -37.56 16.93 20.59
#